data_AF-A0A4Q2YBA4-F1
#
_entry.id   AF-A0A4Q2YBA4-F1
#
_cell.length_a   1.000
_cell.length_b   1.000
_cell.length_c   1.000
_cell.angle_alpha   90.00
_cell.angle_beta   90.00
_cell.angle_gamma   90.00
#
_symmetry.space_group_name_H-M   'P 1'
#
loop_
_entity.id
_entity.type
_entity.pdbx_description
1 polymer ?
#
loop_
_entity_poly.entity_id
_entity_poly.type
_entity_poly.pdbx_seq_one_letter_code
_entity_poly.pdbx_strand_id
1 'polypeptide(L)'
;MEATVIYPHQLFRDHPGVAEGRRIILVEDPLFFGNDPVWPAAMHRQKLVLHRASMAAYAVELEEAGHKVKHIPCPGGSRTGSAKLLGKALPKSITTVHLADPSDDVLLRRVRRLAKRRRIELIVHPNPNFLSPPDFLKKHLASDKKPFMATFYEAQRKRMEILLDKDGGPEGGRWSFDTENRAKLPKKHVPPPEPRSRRNDFITDAMKSVEKDFPDNPGSLAHFRWPVTRSTAEAWLERFIEDRLENFGTYEDAISTEYSTLYHSAITPMLNIGLLDPQQVIDRVLKRSAKVPLNSLEGFTRQVIGWREFMHGIYQH
;
A
#
# COMPACT_ATOMS: atom_id res chain seq x y z
N MET A 1 16.85 19.40 16.96
CA MET A 1 15.99 19.60 15.76
C MET A 1 15.34 18.28 15.42
N GLU A 2 14.11 18.31 14.90
CA GLU A 2 13.34 17.10 14.56
C GLU A 2 13.23 16.91 13.05
N ALA A 3 13.10 15.66 12.62
CA ALA A 3 12.79 15.33 11.23
C ALA A 3 11.79 14.18 11.14
N THR A 4 10.91 14.24 10.13
CA THR A 4 10.08 13.11 9.70
C THR A 4 10.80 12.39 8.57
N VAL A 5 10.93 11.08 8.66
CA VAL A 5 11.44 10.26 7.54
C VAL A 5 10.26 9.51 6.94
N ILE A 6 10.11 9.62 5.61
CA ILE A 6 9.03 8.97 4.86
C ILE A 6 9.65 8.12 3.75
N TYR A 7 9.17 6.87 3.64
CA TYR A 7 9.65 5.87 2.69
C TYR A 7 8.68 5.65 1.52
N PRO A 8 9.09 4.93 0.45
CA PRO A 8 8.30 4.81 -0.79
C PRO A 8 6.94 4.15 -0.61
N HIS A 9 6.71 3.45 0.51
CA HIS A 9 5.47 2.77 0.85
C HIS A 9 4.62 3.48 1.91
N GLN A 10 4.92 4.76 2.18
CA GLN A 10 4.33 5.53 3.30
C GLN A 10 3.80 6.90 2.89
N LEU A 11 3.27 7.03 1.67
CA LEU A 11 2.77 8.28 1.10
C LEU A 11 1.34 8.59 1.62
N PHE A 12 1.15 8.51 2.93
CA PHE A 12 -0.14 8.66 3.61
C PHE A 12 -0.64 10.10 3.58
N ARG A 13 -1.96 10.30 3.45
CA ARG A 13 -2.57 11.63 3.53
C ARG A 13 -2.23 12.29 4.87
N ASP A 14 -2.50 11.58 5.95
CA ASP A 14 -2.28 12.02 7.32
C ASP A 14 -1.12 11.23 7.93
N HIS A 15 0.10 11.45 7.42
CA HIS A 15 1.28 10.75 7.91
C HIS A 15 1.56 11.15 9.38
N PRO A 16 1.58 10.21 10.35
CA PRO A 16 1.58 10.53 11.79
C PRO A 16 2.87 11.20 12.29
N GLY A 17 3.94 11.07 11.51
CA GLY A 17 5.19 11.77 11.77
C GLY A 17 5.24 13.21 11.24
N VAL A 18 4.32 13.65 10.38
CA VAL A 18 4.32 15.01 9.81
C VAL A 18 3.73 15.99 10.83
N ALA A 19 4.37 17.15 10.97
CA ALA A 19 3.89 18.25 11.81
C ALA A 19 4.40 19.58 11.29
N GLU A 20 3.74 20.68 11.67
CA GLU A 20 4.15 22.03 11.33
C GLU A 20 5.59 22.32 11.80
N GLY A 21 6.37 23.01 10.96
CA GLY A 21 7.77 23.37 11.26
C GLY A 21 8.78 22.21 11.26
N ARG A 22 8.32 20.95 11.26
CA ARG A 22 9.20 19.77 11.20
C ARG A 22 9.68 19.54 9.77
N ARG A 23 10.97 19.28 9.60
CA ARG A 23 11.55 18.94 8.28
C ARG A 23 11.13 17.54 7.87
N ILE A 24 10.75 17.38 6.61
CA ILE A 24 10.44 16.07 6.03
C ILE A 24 11.62 15.61 5.16
N ILE A 25 12.00 14.34 5.29
CA ILE A 25 13.02 13.70 4.47
C ILE A 25 12.35 12.49 3.78
N LEU A 26 12.10 12.64 2.48
CA LEU A 26 11.67 11.53 1.62
C LEU A 26 12.90 10.75 1.18
N VAL A 27 12.90 9.43 1.39
CA VAL A 27 14.05 8.58 1.07
C VAL A 27 13.61 7.44 0.15
N GLU A 28 14.16 7.42 -1.06
CA GLU A 28 14.10 6.28 -1.97
C GLU A 28 14.99 5.15 -1.41
N ASP A 29 14.50 4.41 -0.40
CA ASP A 29 15.33 3.43 0.29
C ASP A 29 15.70 2.26 -0.64
N PRO A 30 16.99 1.83 -0.66
CA PRO A 30 17.48 0.81 -1.58
C PRO A 30 16.76 -0.54 -1.49
N LEU A 31 16.11 -0.85 -0.36
CA LEU A 31 15.28 -2.07 -0.23
C LEU A 31 14.09 -2.08 -1.21
N PHE A 32 13.55 -0.92 -1.59
CA PHE A 32 12.44 -0.81 -2.55
C PHE A 32 12.91 -0.70 -4.00
N PHE A 33 14.15 -0.24 -4.20
CA PHE A 33 14.74 -0.01 -5.51
C PHE A 33 15.63 -1.16 -5.99
N GLY A 34 15.98 -2.10 -5.09
CA GLY A 34 16.76 -3.30 -5.42
C GLY A 34 18.28 -3.11 -5.38
N ASN A 35 18.76 -1.91 -5.03
CA ASN A 35 20.18 -1.57 -4.96
C ASN A 35 20.80 -1.82 -3.57
N ASP A 36 20.11 -2.56 -2.71
CA ASP A 36 20.64 -2.92 -1.39
C ASP A 36 21.83 -3.89 -1.52
N PRO A 37 22.95 -3.67 -0.80
CA PRO A 37 24.10 -4.55 -0.90
C PRO A 37 23.91 -5.92 -0.26
N VAL A 38 22.96 -6.07 0.67
CA VAL A 38 22.70 -7.34 1.37
C VAL A 38 21.53 -8.08 0.73
N TRP A 39 20.49 -7.35 0.31
CA TRP A 39 19.29 -7.90 -0.34
C TRP A 39 19.09 -7.31 -1.74
N PRO A 40 20.02 -7.55 -2.69
CA PRO A 40 19.87 -7.04 -4.05
C PRO A 40 18.74 -7.74 -4.79
N ALA A 41 18.01 -7.00 -5.62
CA ALA A 41 16.95 -7.56 -6.45
C ALA A 41 16.75 -6.72 -7.73
N ALA A 42 16.52 -7.40 -8.86
CA ALA A 42 16.15 -6.73 -10.10
C ALA A 42 14.65 -6.37 -10.08
N MET A 43 14.32 -5.20 -9.51
CA MET A 43 12.94 -4.73 -9.40
C MET A 43 12.34 -4.43 -10.78
N HIS A 44 11.08 -4.85 -11.00
CA HIS A 44 10.38 -4.56 -12.25
C HIS A 44 10.35 -3.06 -12.54
N ARG A 45 10.65 -2.64 -13.77
CA ARG A 45 10.80 -1.22 -14.15
C ARG A 45 9.56 -0.39 -13.87
N GLN A 46 8.36 -0.94 -14.04
CA GLN A 46 7.12 -0.23 -13.64
C GLN A 46 7.02 0.02 -12.13
N LYS A 47 7.51 -0.88 -11.27
CA LYS A 47 7.51 -0.67 -9.81
C LYS A 47 8.45 0.48 -9.44
N LEU A 48 9.61 0.56 -10.08
CA LEU A 48 10.54 1.66 -9.91
C LEU A 48 9.93 3.00 -10.34
N VAL A 49 9.25 3.04 -11.50
CA VAL A 49 8.54 4.23 -11.96
C VAL A 49 7.44 4.63 -10.99
N LEU A 50 6.65 3.66 -10.49
CA LEU A 50 5.62 3.92 -9.49
C LEU A 50 6.20 4.60 -8.25
N HIS A 51 7.27 4.05 -7.67
CA HIS A 51 7.91 4.64 -6.49
C HIS A 51 8.45 6.04 -6.76
N ARG A 52 9.26 6.25 -7.81
CA ARG A 52 9.83 7.57 -8.10
C ARG A 52 8.77 8.62 -8.39
N ALA A 53 7.81 8.28 -9.25
CA ALA A 53 6.77 9.23 -9.66
C ALA A 53 5.85 9.59 -8.48
N SER A 54 5.44 8.60 -7.68
CA SER A 54 4.56 8.86 -6.54
C SER A 54 5.25 9.59 -5.41
N MET A 55 6.53 9.30 -5.14
CA MET A 55 7.32 10.06 -4.17
C MET A 55 7.54 11.50 -4.61
N ALA A 56 7.81 11.74 -5.90
CA ALA A 56 7.94 13.09 -6.44
C ALA A 56 6.63 13.87 -6.34
N ALA A 57 5.50 13.24 -6.70
CA ALA A 57 4.18 13.86 -6.55
C ALA A 57 3.83 14.16 -5.09
N TYR A 58 4.14 13.24 -4.17
CA TYR A 58 3.90 13.43 -2.75
C TYR A 58 4.81 14.49 -2.11
N ALA A 59 6.03 14.67 -2.63
CA ALA A 59 6.89 15.78 -2.22
C ALA A 59 6.22 17.13 -2.51
N VAL A 60 5.63 17.27 -3.71
CA VAL A 60 4.88 18.48 -4.09
C VAL A 60 3.63 18.65 -3.23
N GLU A 61 2.85 17.58 -2.99
CA GLU A 61 1.68 17.60 -2.09
C GLU A 61 2.04 18.15 -0.70
N LEU A 62 3.18 17.73 -0.14
CA LEU A 62 3.67 18.20 1.15
C LEU A 62 4.18 19.65 1.12
N GLU A 63 4.85 20.06 0.04
CA GLU A 63 5.33 21.43 -0.13
C GLU A 63 4.17 22.43 -0.29
N GLU A 64 3.13 22.06 -1.04
CA GLU A 64 1.89 22.82 -1.18
C GLU A 64 1.13 22.94 0.16
N ALA A 65 1.25 21.93 1.03
CA ALA A 65 0.76 21.99 2.42
C ALA A 65 1.67 22.81 3.37
N GLY A 66 2.73 23.45 2.87
CA GLY A 66 3.61 24.34 3.63
C GLY A 66 4.79 23.64 4.34
N HIS A 67 5.04 22.36 4.07
CA HIS A 67 6.14 21.64 4.68
C HIS A 67 7.48 21.84 3.95
N LYS A 68 8.58 21.80 4.69
CA LYS A 68 9.94 21.79 4.11
C LYS A 68 10.36 20.36 3.81
N VAL A 69 10.39 20.00 2.53
CA VAL A 69 10.71 18.64 2.07
C VAL A 69 12.14 18.56 1.54
N LYS A 70 12.83 17.46 1.86
CA LYS A 70 14.11 17.09 1.25
C LYS A 70 13.97 15.70 0.65
N HIS A 71 13.95 15.60 -0.67
CA HIS A 71 13.90 14.32 -1.37
C HIS A 71 15.32 13.76 -1.61
N ILE A 72 15.54 12.50 -1.23
CA ILE A 72 16.81 11.78 -1.32
C ILE A 72 16.63 10.60 -2.28
N PRO A 73 17.11 10.70 -3.54
CA PRO A 73 16.95 9.64 -4.52
C PRO A 73 17.86 8.45 -4.23
N CYS A 74 17.44 7.26 -4.67
CA CYS A 74 18.28 6.08 -4.70
C CYS A 74 19.26 6.24 -5.86
N PRO A 75 20.58 6.12 -5.62
CA PRO A 75 21.55 6.27 -6.69
C PRO A 75 21.38 5.16 -7.74
N GLY A 76 21.38 5.55 -9.02
CA GLY A 76 21.50 4.63 -10.14
C GLY A 76 22.91 4.04 -10.23
N GLY A 77 23.01 2.82 -10.76
CA GLY A 77 24.30 2.16 -11.07
C GLY A 77 25.23 1.85 -9.90
N SER A 78 24.82 2.09 -8.64
CA SER A 78 25.65 1.77 -7.48
C SER A 78 24.81 1.26 -6.30
N ARG A 79 25.38 0.31 -5.55
CA ARG A 79 24.73 -0.23 -4.35
C ARG A 79 24.89 0.73 -3.18
N THR A 80 23.82 0.91 -2.41
CA THR A 80 23.83 1.67 -1.16
C THR A 80 22.92 0.98 -0.16
N GLY A 81 23.24 1.07 1.14
CA GLY A 81 22.39 0.52 2.20
C GLY A 81 21.54 1.60 2.86
N SER A 82 20.38 1.22 3.38
CA SER A 82 19.41 2.11 4.06
C SER A 82 20.06 3.07 5.06
N ALA A 83 20.89 2.53 5.98
CA ALA A 83 21.55 3.33 7.01
C ALA A 83 22.61 4.31 6.47
N LYS A 84 23.26 3.98 5.35
CA LYS A 84 24.23 4.87 4.69
C LYS A 84 23.49 6.01 4.00
N LEU A 85 22.43 5.71 3.27
CA LEU A 85 21.62 6.70 2.57
C LEU A 85 20.94 7.66 3.55
N LEU A 86 20.21 7.12 4.53
CA LEU A 86 19.56 7.91 5.58
C LEU A 86 20.58 8.71 6.41
N GLY A 87 21.74 8.11 6.71
CA GLY A 87 22.81 8.78 7.44
C GLY A 87 23.35 10.02 6.73
N LYS A 88 23.45 10.00 5.40
CA LYS A 88 23.81 11.16 4.57
C LYS A 88 22.68 12.18 4.48
N ALA A 89 21.43 11.72 4.48
CA ALA A 89 20.25 12.56 4.37
C ALA A 89 20.03 13.45 5.60
N LEU A 90 20.21 12.86 6.79
CA LEU A 90 19.97 13.49 8.09
C LEU A 90 21.10 14.46 8.49
N PRO A 91 20.81 15.78 8.65
CA PRO A 91 21.77 16.74 9.19
C PRO A 91 22.34 16.32 10.54
N LYS A 92 23.56 16.75 10.87
CA LYS A 92 24.21 16.45 12.17
C LYS A 92 23.43 17.01 13.37
N SER A 93 22.63 18.07 13.17
CA SER A 93 21.82 18.74 14.20
C SER A 93 20.50 18.05 14.54
N ILE A 94 20.12 16.99 13.82
CA ILE A 94 18.91 16.22 14.14
C ILE A 94 19.14 15.41 15.42
N THR A 95 18.24 15.60 16.38
CA THR A 95 18.24 14.92 17.69
C THR A 95 17.09 13.93 17.80
N THR A 96 16.01 14.14 17.05
CA THR A 96 14.81 13.29 17.09
C THR A 96 14.32 13.00 15.68
N VAL A 97 13.97 11.74 15.40
CA VAL A 97 13.41 11.28 14.12
C VAL A 97 12.06 10.65 14.36
N HIS A 98 11.06 11.08 13.60
CA HIS A 98 9.72 10.49 13.56
C HIS A 98 9.57 9.63 12.30
N LEU A 99 8.95 8.46 12.49
CA LEU A 99 8.74 7.44 11.47
C LEU A 99 7.36 6.84 11.70
N ALA A 100 6.54 6.65 10.66
CA ALA A 100 5.46 5.66 10.75
C ALA A 100 6.09 4.26 10.70
N ASP A 101 5.63 3.29 11.50
CA ASP A 101 6.20 1.93 11.48
C ASP A 101 6.24 1.42 10.03
N PRO A 102 7.44 1.10 9.48
CA PRO A 102 7.55 0.71 8.08
C PRO A 102 6.92 -0.65 7.81
N SER A 103 6.57 -1.46 8.82
CA SER A 103 6.19 -2.87 8.63
C SER A 103 7.22 -3.62 7.77
N ASP A 104 8.50 -3.30 7.96
CA ASP A 104 9.67 -3.92 7.33
C ASP A 104 10.76 -4.06 8.39
N ASP A 105 11.01 -5.31 8.79
CA ASP A 105 11.94 -5.67 9.86
C ASP A 105 13.40 -5.32 9.51
N VAL A 106 13.81 -5.46 8.25
CA VAL A 106 15.18 -5.11 7.82
C VAL A 106 15.39 -3.60 7.92
N LEU A 107 14.45 -2.82 7.38
CA LEU A 107 14.48 -1.37 7.40
C LEU A 107 14.45 -0.84 8.83
N LEU A 108 13.49 -1.27 9.64
CA LEU A 108 13.30 -0.79 11.02
C LEU A 108 14.54 -1.06 11.87
N ARG A 109 15.14 -2.26 11.78
CA ARG A 109 16.40 -2.56 12.48
C ARG A 109 17.54 -1.65 12.05
N ARG A 110 17.66 -1.36 10.76
CA ARG A 110 18.73 -0.50 10.22
C ARG A 110 18.56 0.95 10.69
N VAL A 111 17.32 1.46 10.72
CA VAL A 111 17.00 2.79 11.25
C VAL A 111 17.30 2.85 12.75
N ARG A 112 16.84 1.86 13.55
CA ARG A 112 17.14 1.76 14.98
C ARG A 112 18.65 1.74 15.27
N ARG A 113 19.41 0.98 14.49
CA ARG A 113 20.88 0.92 14.62
C ARG A 113 21.54 2.27 14.29
N LEU A 114 21.08 2.95 13.24
CA LEU A 114 21.57 4.28 12.89
C LEU A 114 21.26 5.29 14.01
N ALA A 115 20.03 5.28 14.52
CA ALA A 115 19.57 6.16 15.58
C ALA A 115 20.42 5.98 16.85
N LYS A 116 20.62 4.74 17.30
CA LYS A 116 21.50 4.40 18.43
C LYS A 116 22.93 4.92 18.21
N ARG A 117 23.52 4.67 17.04
CA ARG A 117 24.89 5.11 16.71
C ARG A 117 25.03 6.63 16.72
N ARG A 118 24.00 7.35 16.28
CA ARG A 118 23.99 8.83 16.20
C ARG A 118 23.42 9.51 17.45
N ARG A 119 23.01 8.75 18.47
CA ARG A 119 22.30 9.25 19.66
C ARG A 119 21.06 10.08 19.28
N ILE A 120 20.33 9.61 18.27
CA ILE A 120 19.05 10.18 17.84
C ILE A 120 17.94 9.44 18.58
N GLU A 121 17.01 10.19 19.18
CA GLU A 121 15.75 9.65 19.66
C GLU A 121 14.88 9.24 18.46
N LEU A 122 14.44 7.99 18.43
CA LEU A 122 13.60 7.47 17.36
C LEU A 122 12.17 7.28 17.89
N ILE A 123 11.23 8.05 17.37
CA ILE A 123 9.81 7.94 17.65
C ILE A 123 9.14 7.20 16.49
N VAL A 124 8.64 6.00 16.78
CA VAL A 124 7.94 5.16 15.80
C VAL A 124 6.44 5.21 16.09
N HIS A 125 5.70 5.79 15.16
CA HIS A 125 4.25 5.91 15.21
C HIS A 125 3.56 4.68 14.61
N PRO A 126 2.29 4.41 14.96
CA PRO A 126 1.49 3.38 14.28
C PRO A 126 1.47 3.56 12.77
N ASN A 127 1.38 2.45 12.03
CA ASN A 127 1.28 2.47 10.57
C ASN A 127 -0.18 2.66 10.14
N PRO A 128 -0.56 3.79 9.48
CA PRO A 128 -1.93 4.02 9.03
C PRO A 128 -2.42 3.03 7.97
N ASN A 129 -1.51 2.30 7.31
CA ASN A 129 -1.86 1.39 6.23
C ASN A 129 -2.47 0.07 6.73
N PHE A 130 -2.68 -0.13 8.02
CA PHE A 130 -3.28 -1.33 8.60
C PHE A 130 -4.37 -0.96 9.61
N LEU A 131 -5.50 -1.66 9.52
CA LEU A 131 -6.71 -1.38 10.28
C LEU A 131 -6.75 -2.11 11.63
N SER A 132 -5.94 -3.15 11.79
CA SER A 132 -5.92 -4.02 12.95
C SER A 132 -5.02 -3.48 14.05
N PRO A 133 -5.56 -3.11 15.23
CA PRO A 133 -4.77 -2.64 16.35
C PRO A 133 -3.83 -3.73 16.86
N PRO A 134 -2.67 -3.36 17.43
CA PRO A 134 -1.71 -4.31 17.97
C PRO A 134 -2.31 -5.31 18.98
N ASP A 135 -3.19 -4.86 19.87
CA ASP A 135 -3.83 -5.73 20.87
C ASP A 135 -4.79 -6.76 20.22
N PHE A 136 -5.45 -6.38 19.13
CA PHE A 136 -6.28 -7.30 18.36
C PHE A 136 -5.40 -8.36 17.67
N LEU A 137 -4.32 -7.95 17.00
CA LEU A 137 -3.37 -8.87 16.37
C LEU A 137 -2.80 -9.86 17.39
N LYS A 138 -2.34 -9.36 18.54
CA LYS A 138 -1.80 -10.19 19.63
C LYS A 138 -2.82 -11.21 20.12
N LYS A 139 -4.06 -10.79 20.36
CA LYS A 139 -5.13 -11.68 20.84
C LYS A 139 -5.45 -12.82 19.85
N HIS A 140 -5.42 -12.53 18.56
CA HIS A 140 -5.89 -13.47 17.54
C HIS A 140 -4.77 -14.25 16.84
N LEU A 141 -3.51 -13.78 16.92
CA LEU A 141 -2.39 -14.35 16.16
C LEU A 141 -1.19 -14.76 17.02
N ALA A 142 -1.00 -14.20 18.21
CA ALA A 142 0.19 -14.47 19.05
C ALA A 142 0.01 -15.64 20.05
N SER A 143 -0.95 -16.54 19.79
CA SER A 143 -1.18 -17.73 20.63
C SER A 143 -0.41 -18.95 20.12
N ASP A 144 -0.17 -19.95 20.96
CA ASP A 144 0.47 -21.23 20.55
C ASP A 144 -0.33 -22.02 19.50
N LYS A 145 -1.63 -21.70 19.34
CA LYS A 145 -2.48 -22.32 18.32
C LYS A 145 -2.24 -21.67 16.97
N LYS A 146 -2.13 -22.49 15.93
CA LYS A 146 -2.01 -22.04 14.54
C LYS A 146 -3.18 -21.09 14.20
N PRO A 147 -2.91 -19.84 13.80
CA PRO A 147 -3.96 -18.88 13.46
C PRO A 147 -4.64 -19.26 12.13
N PHE A 148 -5.96 -19.06 12.07
CA PHE A 148 -6.77 -19.29 10.86
C PHE A 148 -7.38 -17.98 10.38
N MET A 149 -7.28 -17.72 9.06
CA MET A 149 -7.82 -16.50 8.44
C MET A 149 -9.33 -16.38 8.70
N ALA A 150 -10.11 -17.46 8.54
CA ALA A 150 -11.57 -17.40 8.72
C ALA A 150 -11.97 -16.89 10.11
N THR A 151 -11.34 -17.40 11.18
CA THR A 151 -11.61 -16.96 12.55
C THR A 151 -11.13 -15.54 12.82
N PHE A 152 -10.00 -15.15 12.22
CA PHE A 152 -9.50 -13.77 12.31
C PHE A 152 -10.46 -12.79 11.63
N TYR A 153 -10.92 -13.12 10.43
CA TYR A 153 -11.83 -12.30 9.64
C TYR A 153 -13.22 -12.16 10.28
N GLU A 154 -13.76 -13.24 10.85
CA GLU A 154 -14.99 -13.17 11.65
C GLU A 154 -14.83 -12.18 12.83
N ALA A 155 -13.73 -12.30 13.59
CA ALA A 155 -13.46 -11.41 14.72
C ALA A 155 -13.25 -9.96 14.24
N GLN A 156 -12.63 -9.76 13.08
CA GLN A 156 -12.41 -8.45 12.49
C GLN A 156 -13.73 -7.79 12.08
N ARG A 157 -14.64 -8.53 11.41
CA ARG A 157 -15.98 -8.03 11.06
C ARG A 157 -16.78 -7.63 12.29
N LYS A 158 -16.74 -8.45 13.35
CA LYS A 158 -17.37 -8.11 14.63
C LYS A 158 -16.79 -6.85 15.26
N ARG A 159 -15.45 -6.72 15.28
CA ARG A 159 -14.76 -5.54 15.82
C ARG A 159 -15.09 -4.25 15.06
N MET A 160 -15.18 -4.35 13.75
CA MET A 160 -15.40 -3.20 12.86
C MET A 160 -16.87 -2.95 12.54
N GLU A 161 -17.78 -3.80 13.03
CA GLU A 161 -19.23 -3.74 12.76
C GLU A 161 -19.56 -3.79 11.25
N ILE A 162 -18.83 -4.62 10.50
CA ILE A 162 -18.93 -4.70 9.03
C ILE A 162 -19.76 -5.90 8.59
N LEU A 163 -20.81 -5.60 7.80
CA LEU A 163 -21.74 -6.57 7.22
C LEU A 163 -22.42 -7.43 8.31
N LEU A 164 -22.77 -6.87 9.46
CA LEU A 164 -23.46 -7.62 10.51
C LEU A 164 -24.97 -7.45 10.39
N ASP A 165 -25.73 -8.49 10.74
CA ASP A 165 -27.16 -8.37 10.94
C ASP A 165 -27.48 -7.66 12.27
N LYS A 166 -28.77 -7.39 12.49
CA LYS A 166 -29.29 -6.73 13.70
C LYS A 166 -28.99 -7.49 15.01
N ASP A 167 -28.73 -8.78 14.94
CA ASP A 167 -28.50 -9.67 16.08
C ASP A 167 -26.98 -9.87 16.32
N GLY A 168 -26.12 -9.19 15.55
CA GLY A 168 -24.66 -9.30 15.61
C GLY A 168 -24.09 -10.52 14.88
N GLY A 169 -24.94 -11.26 14.14
CA GLY A 169 -24.55 -12.34 13.24
C GLY A 169 -24.05 -11.81 11.89
N PRO A 170 -23.59 -12.69 10.98
CA PRO A 170 -23.19 -12.27 9.65
C PRO A 170 -24.41 -11.94 8.79
N GLU A 171 -24.41 -10.77 8.15
CA GLU A 171 -25.38 -10.44 7.12
C GLU A 171 -25.44 -11.54 6.03
N GLY A 172 -26.66 -11.92 5.64
CA GLY A 172 -26.90 -13.05 4.73
C GLY A 172 -26.66 -14.44 5.33
N GLY A 173 -26.47 -14.54 6.64
CA GLY A 173 -26.44 -15.80 7.40
C GLY A 173 -25.13 -16.60 7.30
N ARG A 174 -24.11 -16.09 6.59
CA ARG A 174 -22.80 -16.74 6.44
C ARG A 174 -21.65 -15.75 6.52
N TRP A 175 -20.55 -16.14 7.16
CA TRP A 175 -19.36 -15.30 7.27
C TRP A 175 -18.58 -15.13 5.97
N SER A 176 -18.78 -16.03 5.00
CA SER A 176 -18.10 -16.02 3.71
C SER A 176 -19.01 -16.58 2.60
N PHE A 177 -18.93 -15.96 1.42
CA PHE A 177 -19.63 -16.37 0.21
C PHE A 177 -18.66 -16.91 -0.86
N ASP A 178 -17.44 -17.30 -0.47
CA ASP A 178 -16.34 -17.75 -1.37
C ASP A 178 -16.74 -18.84 -2.37
N THR A 179 -17.65 -19.73 -1.99
CA THR A 179 -18.14 -20.81 -2.87
C THR A 179 -18.93 -20.28 -4.08
N GLU A 180 -19.47 -19.07 -4.00
CA GLU A 180 -20.22 -18.41 -5.06
C GLU A 180 -19.31 -17.62 -6.02
N ASN A 181 -18.03 -17.46 -5.67
CA ASN A 181 -17.10 -16.57 -6.37
C ASN A 181 -16.27 -17.27 -7.47
N ARG A 182 -16.83 -18.33 -8.07
CA ARG A 182 -16.11 -19.27 -8.94
C ARG A 182 -16.73 -19.42 -10.33
N ALA A 183 -17.58 -18.48 -10.75
CA ALA A 183 -18.23 -18.57 -12.04
C ALA A 183 -17.22 -18.40 -13.17
N LYS A 184 -17.40 -19.18 -14.24
CA LYS A 184 -16.62 -19.02 -15.48
C LYS A 184 -17.14 -17.80 -16.24
N LEU A 185 -16.25 -17.12 -16.97
CA LEU A 185 -16.65 -16.08 -17.90
C LEU A 185 -17.56 -16.67 -19.00
N PRO A 186 -18.75 -16.08 -19.25
CA PRO A 186 -19.59 -16.49 -20.36
C PRO A 186 -18.86 -16.41 -21.70
N LYS A 187 -19.29 -17.21 -22.68
CA LYS A 187 -18.77 -17.08 -24.05
C LYS A 187 -19.11 -15.69 -24.58
N LYS A 188 -18.13 -15.02 -25.20
CA LYS A 188 -18.23 -13.64 -25.71
C LYS A 188 -18.49 -12.57 -24.64
N HIS A 189 -18.19 -12.87 -23.37
CA HIS A 189 -18.27 -11.89 -22.30
C HIS A 189 -17.27 -10.76 -22.52
N VAL A 190 -17.74 -9.51 -22.41
CA VAL A 190 -16.90 -8.31 -22.50
C VAL A 190 -16.88 -7.65 -21.11
N PRO A 191 -15.80 -7.79 -20.33
CA PRO A 191 -15.66 -7.09 -19.06
C PRO A 191 -15.42 -5.59 -19.30
N PRO A 192 -15.55 -4.74 -18.27
CA PRO A 192 -15.25 -3.32 -18.43
C PRO A 192 -13.79 -3.08 -18.87
N PRO A 193 -13.50 -2.00 -19.63
CA PRO A 193 -12.17 -1.73 -20.19
C PRO A 193 -11.08 -1.61 -19.13
N GLU A 194 -9.89 -2.15 -19.38
CA GLU A 194 -8.81 -2.16 -18.40
C GLU A 194 -8.55 -0.76 -17.80
N PRO A 195 -8.47 -0.63 -16.47
CA PRO A 195 -8.29 0.66 -15.84
C PRO A 195 -6.91 1.23 -16.20
N ARG A 196 -6.87 2.52 -16.51
CA ARG A 196 -5.65 3.24 -16.87
C ARG A 196 -5.65 4.65 -16.28
N SER A 197 -4.50 5.05 -15.75
CA SER A 197 -4.19 6.41 -15.36
C SER A 197 -3.56 7.14 -16.55
N ARG A 198 -3.88 8.43 -16.71
CA ARG A 198 -3.24 9.28 -17.70
C ARG A 198 -1.78 9.52 -17.30
N ARG A 199 -0.90 9.60 -18.28
CA ARG A 199 0.50 9.99 -18.06
C ARG A 199 0.53 11.48 -17.68
N ASN A 200 1.35 11.81 -16.67
CA ASN A 200 1.67 13.16 -16.26
C ASN A 200 3.20 13.36 -16.24
N ASP A 201 3.66 14.53 -15.83
CA ASP A 201 5.08 14.88 -15.84
C ASP A 201 5.88 14.03 -14.85
N PHE A 202 5.35 13.76 -13.65
CA PHE A 202 5.98 12.86 -12.66
C PHE A 202 6.26 11.48 -13.24
N ILE A 203 5.30 10.89 -13.97
CA ILE A 203 5.48 9.60 -14.64
C ILE A 203 6.54 9.72 -15.73
N THR A 204 6.48 10.77 -16.54
CA THR A 204 7.41 10.98 -17.67
C THR A 204 8.85 11.09 -17.20
N ASP A 205 9.11 11.85 -16.14
CA ASP A 205 10.44 12.06 -15.60
C ASP A 205 10.95 10.82 -14.85
N ALA A 206 10.08 10.15 -14.09
CA ALA A 206 10.41 8.88 -13.47
C ALA A 206 10.78 7.81 -14.50
N MET A 207 10.08 7.73 -15.64
CA MET A 207 10.40 6.79 -16.71
C MET A 207 11.78 7.02 -17.30
N LYS A 208 12.10 8.28 -17.66
CA LYS A 208 13.44 8.65 -18.16
C LYS A 208 14.53 8.31 -17.15
N SER A 209 14.27 8.59 -15.88
CA SER A 209 15.21 8.33 -14.79
C SER A 209 15.41 6.83 -14.56
N VAL A 210 14.35 6.02 -14.62
CA VAL A 210 14.44 4.56 -14.48
C VAL A 210 15.14 3.91 -15.67
N GLU A 211 14.88 4.39 -16.88
CA GLU A 211 15.59 3.96 -18.10
C GLU A 211 17.11 4.15 -17.98
N LYS A 212 17.52 5.29 -17.44
CA LYS A 212 18.93 5.60 -17.23
C LYS A 212 19.56 4.80 -16.08
N ASP A 213 18.87 4.72 -14.95
CA ASP A 213 19.48 4.24 -13.69
C ASP A 213 19.37 2.71 -13.52
N PHE A 214 18.40 2.08 -14.18
CA PHE A 214 18.08 0.65 -14.09
C PHE A 214 17.82 0.04 -15.49
N PRO A 215 18.76 0.17 -16.44
CA PRO A 215 18.53 -0.24 -17.83
C PRO A 215 18.30 -1.75 -17.96
N ASP A 216 18.95 -2.55 -17.13
CA ASP A 216 18.93 -4.03 -17.19
C ASP A 216 17.83 -4.67 -16.32
N ASN A 217 17.02 -3.86 -15.63
CA ASN A 217 15.94 -4.37 -14.81
C ASN A 217 14.77 -4.91 -15.66
N PRO A 218 14.05 -5.94 -15.21
CA PRO A 218 13.00 -6.58 -15.99
C PRO A 218 11.78 -5.69 -16.19
N GLY A 219 11.02 -5.96 -17.25
CA GLY A 219 9.72 -5.35 -17.51
C GLY A 219 9.74 -4.19 -18.50
N SER A 220 8.58 -3.92 -19.11
CA SER A 220 8.40 -2.83 -20.08
C SER A 220 7.64 -1.66 -19.46
N LEU A 221 8.05 -0.44 -19.83
CA LEU A 221 7.36 0.81 -19.46
C LEU A 221 6.29 1.24 -20.47
N ALA A 222 6.17 0.57 -21.62
CA ALA A 222 5.23 0.94 -22.68
C ALA A 222 3.76 0.97 -22.21
N HIS A 223 3.42 0.10 -21.27
CA HIS A 223 2.06 -0.06 -20.73
C HIS A 223 1.93 0.41 -19.28
N PHE A 224 2.81 1.31 -18.81
CA PHE A 224 2.65 1.88 -17.48
C PHE A 224 1.27 2.55 -17.35
N ARG A 225 0.48 2.10 -16.38
CA ARG A 225 -0.93 2.47 -16.23
C ARG A 225 -1.31 2.94 -14.82
N TRP A 226 -0.39 2.87 -13.86
CA TRP A 226 -0.68 3.06 -12.44
C TRP A 226 -0.83 4.55 -12.07
N PRO A 227 -1.79 4.90 -11.19
CA PRO A 227 -1.85 6.21 -10.56
C PRO A 227 -0.59 6.50 -9.73
N VAL A 228 -0.18 7.77 -9.70
CA VAL A 228 0.97 8.24 -8.92
C VAL A 228 0.64 9.41 -7.99
N THR A 229 -0.59 9.92 -8.05
CA THR A 229 -1.09 10.97 -7.15
C THR A 229 -2.27 10.42 -6.36
N ARG A 230 -2.52 10.99 -5.17
CA ARG A 230 -3.69 10.62 -4.36
C ARG A 230 -5.00 10.79 -5.12
N SER A 231 -5.19 11.92 -5.79
CA SER A 231 -6.38 12.22 -6.59
C SER A 231 -6.63 11.18 -7.69
N THR A 232 -5.58 10.76 -8.40
CA THR A 232 -5.72 9.74 -9.45
C THR A 232 -5.93 8.33 -8.89
N ALA A 233 -5.40 8.03 -7.70
CA ALA A 233 -5.65 6.78 -7.00
C ALA A 233 -7.10 6.70 -6.50
N GLU A 234 -7.65 7.77 -5.94
CA GLU A 234 -9.04 7.83 -5.52
C GLU A 234 -10.01 7.72 -6.70
N ALA A 235 -9.72 8.40 -7.82
CA ALA A 235 -10.50 8.26 -9.05
C ALA A 235 -10.42 6.84 -9.65
N TRP A 236 -9.34 6.10 -9.38
CA TRP A 236 -9.24 4.68 -9.75
C TRP A 236 -10.15 3.82 -8.88
N LEU A 237 -10.18 4.07 -7.57
CA LEU A 237 -11.07 3.37 -6.64
C LEU A 237 -12.54 3.59 -7.01
N GLU A 238 -12.96 4.83 -7.29
CA GLU A 238 -14.34 5.12 -7.70
C GLU A 238 -14.73 4.36 -8.97
N ARG A 239 -13.86 4.33 -9.98
CA ARG A 239 -14.12 3.55 -11.21
C ARG A 239 -14.24 2.05 -10.94
N PHE A 240 -13.44 1.49 -10.02
CA PHE A 240 -13.63 0.10 -9.61
C PHE A 240 -15.02 -0.11 -8.98
N ILE A 241 -15.41 0.76 -8.05
CA ILE A 241 -16.68 0.68 -7.34
C ILE A 241 -17.86 0.77 -8.31
N GLU A 242 -17.77 1.61 -9.33
CA GLU A 242 -18.83 1.83 -10.32
C GLU A 242 -18.89 0.74 -11.38
N ASP A 243 -17.74 0.35 -11.94
CA ASP A 243 -17.72 -0.50 -13.13
C ASP A 243 -17.56 -1.99 -12.82
N ARG A 244 -17.00 -2.34 -11.65
CA ARG A 244 -16.48 -3.69 -11.40
C ARG A 244 -16.96 -4.36 -10.13
N LEU A 245 -17.21 -3.60 -9.07
CA LEU A 245 -17.51 -4.15 -7.75
C LEU A 245 -18.72 -5.09 -7.78
N GLU A 246 -19.77 -4.80 -8.56
CA GLU A 246 -20.97 -5.64 -8.67
C GLU A 246 -20.63 -7.10 -9.03
N ASN A 247 -19.69 -7.29 -9.95
CA ASN A 247 -19.30 -8.59 -10.50
C ASN A 247 -17.94 -9.09 -9.97
N PHE A 248 -17.39 -8.42 -8.95
CA PHE A 248 -16.10 -8.80 -8.36
C PHE A 248 -16.10 -10.24 -7.86
N GLY A 249 -17.08 -10.61 -7.04
CA GLY A 249 -17.18 -11.94 -6.45
C GLY A 249 -17.47 -12.98 -7.52
N THR A 250 -18.50 -12.77 -8.33
CA THR A 250 -18.94 -13.71 -9.38
C THR A 250 -17.78 -14.24 -10.23
N TYR A 251 -16.84 -13.37 -10.63
CA TYR A 251 -15.71 -13.71 -11.49
C TYR A 251 -14.35 -13.62 -10.80
N GLU A 252 -14.29 -13.72 -9.47
CA GLU A 252 -13.05 -13.55 -8.69
C GLU A 252 -11.97 -14.56 -9.12
N ASP A 253 -12.36 -15.81 -9.37
CA ASP A 253 -11.45 -16.90 -9.79
C ASP A 253 -11.34 -17.05 -11.32
N ALA A 254 -12.01 -16.20 -12.10
CA ALA A 254 -11.98 -16.33 -13.56
C ALA A 254 -10.61 -15.94 -14.13
N ILE A 255 -10.10 -16.75 -15.06
CA ILE A 255 -8.86 -16.48 -15.79
C ILE A 255 -9.18 -16.27 -17.27
N SER A 256 -8.60 -15.23 -17.87
CA SER A 256 -8.75 -14.90 -19.29
C SER A 256 -7.39 -14.78 -19.97
N THR A 257 -7.32 -15.19 -21.24
CA THR A 257 -6.18 -14.93 -22.12
C THR A 257 -6.28 -13.58 -22.85
N GLU A 258 -7.44 -12.91 -22.77
CA GLU A 258 -7.72 -11.65 -23.49
C GLU A 258 -7.68 -10.42 -22.57
N TYR A 259 -8.09 -10.56 -21.31
CA TYR A 259 -8.21 -9.45 -20.37
C TYR A 259 -7.33 -9.66 -19.14
N SER A 260 -6.49 -8.68 -18.78
CA SER A 260 -5.55 -8.81 -17.66
C SER A 260 -6.17 -8.57 -16.28
N THR A 261 -7.29 -7.84 -16.21
CA THR A 261 -7.81 -7.30 -14.95
C THR A 261 -9.22 -7.78 -14.60
N LEU A 262 -10.04 -8.16 -15.59
CA LEU A 262 -11.44 -8.59 -15.38
C LEU A 262 -12.16 -7.68 -14.38
N TYR A 263 -12.76 -8.21 -13.32
CA TYR A 263 -13.50 -7.44 -12.32
C TYR A 263 -12.66 -7.07 -11.10
N HIS A 264 -11.34 -7.28 -11.12
CA HIS A 264 -10.47 -6.89 -10.03
C HIS A 264 -10.31 -5.37 -9.93
N SER A 265 -10.14 -4.89 -8.69
CA SER A 265 -9.92 -3.49 -8.39
C SER A 265 -8.56 -2.96 -8.85
N ALA A 266 -7.55 -3.83 -8.89
CA ALA A 266 -6.17 -3.48 -9.17
C ALA A 266 -5.64 -2.30 -8.30
N ILE A 267 -6.12 -2.17 -7.05
CA ILE A 267 -5.75 -1.05 -6.16
C ILE A 267 -4.47 -1.28 -5.35
N THR A 268 -3.98 -2.52 -5.28
CA THR A 268 -2.83 -2.92 -4.47
C THR A 268 -1.61 -2.00 -4.63
N PRO A 269 -1.23 -1.54 -5.84
CA PRO A 269 -0.09 -0.64 -5.98
C PRO A 269 -0.27 0.70 -5.25
N MET A 270 -1.49 1.25 -5.23
CA MET A 270 -1.80 2.53 -4.58
C MET A 270 -2.04 2.36 -3.07
N LEU A 271 -2.70 1.27 -2.68
CA LEU A 271 -2.94 0.92 -1.28
C LEU A 271 -1.61 0.65 -0.56
N ASN A 272 -0.73 -0.17 -1.13
CA ASN A 272 0.52 -0.55 -0.48
C ASN A 272 1.55 0.57 -0.40
N ILE A 273 1.36 1.67 -1.14
CA ILE A 273 2.21 2.87 -1.03
C ILE A 273 1.59 4.00 -0.21
N GLY A 274 0.36 3.84 0.28
CA GLY A 274 -0.32 4.84 1.12
C GLY A 274 -1.06 5.93 0.34
N LEU A 275 -1.15 5.84 -0.99
CA LEU A 275 -1.98 6.76 -1.77
C LEU A 275 -3.48 6.53 -1.51
N LEU A 276 -3.88 5.30 -1.24
CA LEU A 276 -5.21 4.97 -0.73
C LEU A 276 -5.11 4.60 0.74
N ASP A 277 -6.07 5.09 1.51
CA ASP A 277 -6.27 4.70 2.90
C ASP A 277 -7.20 3.46 2.96
N PRO A 278 -6.85 2.41 3.73
CA PRO A 278 -7.66 1.19 3.80
C PRO A 278 -9.06 1.42 4.41
N GLN A 279 -9.21 2.31 5.38
CA GLN A 279 -10.52 2.64 5.97
C GLN A 279 -11.38 3.35 4.94
N GLN A 280 -10.80 4.33 4.24
CA GLN A 280 -11.47 5.03 3.13
C GLN A 280 -11.95 4.07 2.03
N VAL A 281 -11.13 3.05 1.70
CA VAL A 281 -11.52 2.02 0.72
C VAL A 281 -12.75 1.27 1.17
N ILE A 282 -12.78 0.82 2.44
CA ILE A 282 -13.90 0.07 3.00
C ILE A 282 -15.16 0.94 3.07
N ASP A 283 -15.05 2.17 3.59
CA ASP A 283 -16.18 3.08 3.73
C ASP A 283 -16.85 3.36 2.39
N ARG A 284 -16.06 3.62 1.33
CA ARG A 284 -16.57 3.88 -0.02
C ARG A 284 -17.24 2.67 -0.65
N VAL A 285 -16.70 1.47 -0.42
CA VAL A 285 -17.30 0.22 -0.91
C VAL A 285 -18.61 -0.09 -0.18
N LEU A 286 -18.64 0.01 1.14
CA LEU A 286 -19.85 -0.22 1.95
C LEU A 286 -20.95 0.81 1.66
N LYS A 287 -20.60 2.05 1.29
CA LYS A 287 -21.58 3.06 0.85
C LYS A 287 -22.37 2.65 -0.40
N ARG A 288 -21.86 1.72 -1.22
CA ARG A 288 -22.56 1.18 -2.40
C ARG A 288 -23.24 -0.18 -2.14
N SER A 289 -23.23 -0.67 -0.91
CA SER A 289 -23.76 -1.99 -0.51
C SER A 289 -25.14 -2.32 -1.09
N ALA A 290 -26.08 -1.36 -1.05
CA ALA A 290 -27.45 -1.56 -1.53
C ALA A 290 -27.57 -1.92 -3.04
N LYS A 291 -26.52 -1.71 -3.84
CA LYS A 291 -26.48 -1.99 -5.28
C LYS A 291 -25.54 -3.13 -5.66
N VAL A 292 -24.87 -3.75 -4.68
CA VAL A 292 -23.83 -4.75 -4.92
C VAL A 292 -24.27 -6.09 -4.33
N PRO A 293 -24.24 -7.19 -5.11
CA PRO A 293 -24.47 -8.53 -4.59
C PRO A 293 -23.57 -8.84 -3.40
N LEU A 294 -24.15 -9.46 -2.37
CA LEU A 294 -23.46 -9.68 -1.10
C LEU A 294 -22.17 -10.51 -1.26
N ASN A 295 -22.13 -11.47 -2.18
CA ASN A 295 -20.94 -12.28 -2.45
C ASN A 295 -19.76 -11.44 -3.00
N SER A 296 -20.05 -10.44 -3.82
CA SER A 296 -19.05 -9.49 -4.32
C SER A 296 -18.60 -8.50 -3.25
N LEU A 297 -19.56 -7.95 -2.49
CA LEU A 297 -19.28 -6.99 -1.42
C LEU A 297 -18.44 -7.63 -0.29
N GLU A 298 -18.88 -8.80 0.18
CA GLU A 298 -18.19 -9.59 1.20
C GLU A 298 -16.84 -10.08 0.67
N GLY A 299 -16.79 -10.62 -0.55
CA GLY A 299 -15.56 -11.10 -1.17
C GLY A 299 -14.48 -10.02 -1.23
N PHE A 300 -14.81 -8.83 -1.74
CA PHE A 300 -13.86 -7.71 -1.78
C PHE A 300 -13.41 -7.28 -0.38
N THR A 301 -14.38 -7.11 0.54
CA THR A 301 -14.12 -6.72 1.92
C THR A 301 -13.18 -7.71 2.62
N ARG A 302 -13.39 -9.02 2.40
CA ARG A 302 -12.57 -10.11 2.92
C ARG A 302 -11.12 -10.06 2.44
N GLN A 303 -10.87 -9.64 1.20
CA GLN A 303 -9.50 -9.44 0.72
C GLN A 303 -8.79 -8.30 1.47
N VAL A 304 -9.50 -7.21 1.77
CA VAL A 304 -8.94 -5.98 2.36
C VAL A 304 -8.80 -6.07 3.88
N ILE A 305 -9.88 -6.38 4.63
CA ILE A 305 -9.83 -6.44 6.11
C ILE A 305 -9.53 -7.84 6.64
N GLY A 306 -9.65 -8.88 5.80
CA GLY A 306 -9.34 -10.26 6.14
C GLY A 306 -7.91 -10.61 5.75
N TRP A 307 -7.70 -11.04 4.50
CA TRP A 307 -6.41 -11.58 4.04
C TRP A 307 -5.24 -10.61 4.21
N ARG A 308 -5.38 -9.35 3.78
CA ARG A 308 -4.29 -8.37 3.86
C ARG A 308 -3.88 -8.09 5.30
N GLU A 309 -4.83 -7.88 6.20
CA GLU A 309 -4.59 -7.64 7.63
C GLU A 309 -4.05 -8.90 8.33
N PHE A 310 -4.58 -10.08 7.99
CA PHE A 310 -4.10 -11.36 8.49
C PHE A 310 -2.63 -11.57 8.12
N MET A 311 -2.26 -11.36 6.86
CA MET A 311 -0.87 -11.53 6.40
C MET A 311 0.09 -10.53 7.06
N HIS A 312 -0.33 -9.29 7.28
CA HIS A 312 0.46 -8.32 8.05
C HIS A 312 0.63 -8.77 9.50
N GLY A 313 -0.44 -9.22 10.14
CA GLY A 313 -0.37 -9.75 11.50
C GLY A 313 0.55 -10.97 11.63
N ILE A 314 0.50 -11.90 10.67
CA ILE A 314 1.43 -13.04 10.60
C ILE A 314 2.88 -12.59 10.38
N TYR A 315 3.11 -11.51 9.62
CA TYR A 315 4.45 -10.97 9.43
C TYR A 315 5.02 -10.36 10.72
N GLN A 316 4.17 -9.83 11.60
CA GLN A 316 4.57 -9.15 12.84
C GLN A 316 4.82 -10.10 14.02
N HIS A 317 4.35 -11.35 13.96
CA HIS A 317 4.37 -12.33 15.06
C HIS A 317 5.09 -13.62 14.65
#